data_AF-A0A556VXM9-F1
#
_entry.id   AF-A0A556VXM9-F1
#
_cell.length_a   1.000
_cell.length_b   1.000
_cell.length_c   1.000
_cell.angle_alpha   90.00
_cell.angle_beta   90.00
_cell.angle_gamma   90.00
#
_symmetry.space_group_name_H-M   'P 1'
#
loop_
_entity.id
_entity.type
_entity.pdbx_description
1 polymer ?
#
loop_
_entity_poly.entity_id
_entity_poly.type
_entity_poly.pdbx_seq_one_letter_code
_entity_poly.pdbx_strand_id
1 'polypeptide(L)'
;MARGGVWHRYNRRMVLVQRSGLRGLMLAVMLAALMSSLASIFNSSSTLFTMDIWTRIRPQARDRELMIVGRIWVLCIVAISICWIPVVQAAQSGQLFDYIQSVTSYLAPPIAAVFFLAIFVKRVNEPGAFWGLMGGLVMGLCRIAPEFYFGTGSCLVPSKCPTLICGVHYLHFAVLLFLCTGILVLLVSYCTPPLDDKHLHRLVFSLRYSKEERADLDREEEERGRNARREAEEKNKAACDEDTPGDGGKSGLARLIGWFCGLSGSQVSEPTEEEVVEASKVLPDINEDPDWKHFVNANALIMMAVAVYFWAFYA
;
A
#
# COMPACT_ATOMS: atom_id res chain seq x y z
N MET A 1 18.84 8.91 -24.95
CA MET A 1 19.35 7.59 -25.41
C MET A 1 20.50 6.99 -24.57
N ALA A 2 21.18 7.71 -23.65
CA ALA A 2 22.39 7.20 -22.99
C ALA A 2 22.20 6.44 -21.65
N ARG A 3 21.09 6.63 -20.91
CA ARG A 3 20.93 6.10 -19.54
C ARG A 3 20.32 4.69 -19.46
N GLY A 4 19.47 4.31 -20.40
CA GLY A 4 18.87 2.96 -20.46
C GLY A 4 19.88 1.83 -20.63
N GLY A 5 20.95 2.08 -21.38
CA GLY A 5 22.03 1.12 -21.55
C GLY A 5 22.91 0.95 -20.31
N VAL A 6 22.88 1.85 -19.33
CA VAL A 6 23.78 1.79 -18.16
C VAL A 6 23.41 0.64 -17.23
N TRP A 7 22.12 0.47 -16.91
CA TRP A 7 21.63 -0.63 -16.07
C TRP A 7 21.82 -1.99 -16.72
N HIS A 8 21.51 -2.11 -18.01
CA HIS A 8 21.77 -3.33 -18.76
C HIS A 8 23.28 -3.64 -18.82
N ARG A 9 24.13 -2.63 -19.04
CA ARG A 9 25.60 -2.78 -19.00
C ARG A 9 26.12 -3.12 -17.61
N TYR A 10 25.52 -2.60 -16.55
CA TYR A 10 25.90 -2.84 -15.16
C TYR A 10 25.60 -4.29 -14.74
N ASN A 11 24.35 -4.74 -14.91
CA ASN A 11 23.97 -6.13 -14.65
C ASN A 11 24.79 -7.10 -15.51
N ARG A 12 24.99 -6.76 -16.78
CA ARG A 12 25.82 -7.56 -17.70
C ARG A 12 27.28 -7.60 -17.25
N ARG A 13 27.86 -6.50 -16.75
CA ARG A 13 29.23 -6.50 -16.23
C ARG A 13 29.35 -7.35 -14.97
N MET A 14 28.42 -7.24 -14.03
CA MET A 14 28.46 -8.03 -12.80
C MET A 14 28.42 -9.53 -13.05
N VAL A 15 27.49 -9.98 -13.90
CA VAL A 15 27.33 -11.41 -14.21
C VAL A 15 28.49 -11.93 -15.06
N LEU A 16 29.06 -11.12 -15.96
CA LEU A 16 30.14 -11.58 -16.83
C LEU A 16 31.53 -11.58 -16.15
N VAL A 17 31.74 -10.78 -15.09
CA VAL A 17 33.05 -10.71 -14.41
C VAL A 17 33.33 -11.90 -13.49
N GLN A 18 32.30 -12.64 -13.05
CA GLN A 18 32.46 -13.74 -12.07
C GLN A 18 32.84 -15.09 -12.71
N ARG A 19 33.47 -16.00 -11.95
CA ARG A 19 33.75 -17.40 -12.35
C ARG A 19 32.43 -18.16 -12.61
N SER A 20 32.46 -19.16 -13.49
CA SER A 20 31.28 -19.88 -14.00
C SER A 20 30.27 -20.32 -12.92
N GLY A 21 30.74 -20.84 -11.79
CA GLY A 21 29.88 -21.24 -10.66
C GLY A 21 29.23 -20.06 -9.92
N LEU A 22 29.95 -18.95 -9.74
CA LEU A 22 29.42 -17.73 -9.11
C LEU A 22 28.41 -17.01 -10.01
N ARG A 23 28.56 -17.10 -11.34
CA ARG A 23 27.57 -16.55 -12.29
C ARG A 23 26.20 -17.18 -12.10
N GLY A 24 26.14 -18.50 -11.96
CA GLY A 24 24.90 -19.23 -11.71
C GLY A 24 24.29 -18.87 -10.36
N LEU A 25 25.12 -18.75 -9.32
CA LEU A 25 24.69 -18.34 -7.99
C LEU A 25 24.12 -16.91 -7.99
N MET A 26 24.77 -15.96 -8.66
CA MET A 26 24.29 -14.58 -8.77
C MET A 26 22.95 -14.49 -9.49
N LEU A 27 22.77 -15.21 -10.60
CA LEU A 27 21.49 -15.26 -11.31
C LEU A 27 20.39 -15.90 -10.45
N ALA A 28 20.70 -16.98 -9.73
CA ALA A 28 19.75 -17.62 -8.82
C ALA A 28 19.31 -16.67 -7.69
N VAL A 29 20.25 -15.94 -7.08
CA VAL A 29 19.95 -14.95 -6.02
C VAL A 29 19.12 -13.79 -6.57
N MET A 30 19.44 -13.27 -7.76
CA MET A 30 18.65 -12.20 -8.39
C MET A 30 17.23 -12.65 -8.69
N LEU A 31 17.04 -13.85 -9.25
CA LEU A 31 15.71 -14.41 -9.51
C LEU A 31 14.95 -14.66 -8.22
N ALA A 32 15.60 -15.21 -7.19
CA ALA A 32 14.98 -15.44 -5.88
C ALA A 32 14.54 -14.12 -5.22
N ALA A 33 15.39 -13.08 -5.26
CA ALA A 33 15.06 -11.76 -4.74
C ALA A 33 13.86 -11.14 -5.47
N LEU A 34 13.82 -11.23 -6.81
CA LEU A 34 12.71 -10.75 -7.62
C LEU A 34 11.41 -11.50 -7.29
N MET A 35 11.45 -12.83 -7.18
CA MET A 35 10.29 -13.64 -6.83
C MET A 35 9.76 -13.31 -5.43
N SER A 36 10.64 -13.04 -4.47
CA SER A 36 10.25 -12.62 -3.12
C SER A 36 9.54 -11.27 -3.10
N SER A 37 10.08 -10.26 -3.77
CA SER A 37 9.44 -8.93 -3.88
C SER A 37 8.10 -9.01 -4.59
N LEU A 38 8.00 -9.78 -5.69
CA LEU A 38 6.74 -9.99 -6.41
C LEU A 38 5.69 -10.69 -5.53
N ALA A 39 6.08 -11.74 -4.82
CA ALA A 39 5.19 -12.44 -3.89
C ALA A 39 4.67 -11.51 -2.79
N SER A 40 5.53 -10.66 -2.22
CA SER A 40 5.13 -9.67 -1.22
C SER A 40 4.14 -8.64 -1.78
N ILE A 41 4.39 -8.10 -2.97
CA ILE A 41 3.49 -7.13 -3.62
C ILE A 41 2.12 -7.75 -3.90
N PHE A 42 2.09 -8.97 -4.44
CA PHE A 42 0.82 -9.66 -4.73
C PHE A 42 0.07 -10.04 -3.46
N ASN A 43 0.77 -10.44 -2.40
CA ASN A 43 0.15 -10.75 -1.11
C ASN A 43 -0.47 -9.49 -0.47
N SER A 44 0.28 -8.38 -0.41
CA SER A 44 -0.25 -7.12 0.13
C SER A 44 -1.43 -6.59 -0.70
N SER A 45 -1.36 -6.68 -2.04
CA SER A 45 -2.46 -6.27 -2.92
C SER A 45 -3.70 -7.15 -2.75
N SER A 46 -3.52 -8.46 -2.58
CA SER A 46 -4.61 -9.39 -2.25
C SER A 46 -5.28 -9.02 -0.94
N THR A 47 -4.50 -8.73 0.11
CA THR A 47 -5.06 -8.35 1.41
C THR A 47 -5.79 -7.02 1.35
N LEU A 48 -5.24 -6.01 0.68
CA LEU A 48 -5.93 -4.73 0.48
C LEU A 48 -7.25 -4.94 -0.27
N PHE A 49 -7.27 -5.76 -1.33
CA PHE A 49 -8.51 -6.02 -2.04
C PHE A 49 -9.53 -6.80 -1.20
N THR A 50 -9.10 -7.85 -0.48
CA THR A 50 -10.03 -8.65 0.32
C THR A 50 -10.53 -7.92 1.56
N MET A 51 -9.65 -7.19 2.26
CA MET A 51 -9.99 -6.54 3.53
C MET A 51 -10.54 -5.12 3.38
N ASP A 52 -10.17 -4.38 2.34
CA ASP A 52 -10.63 -2.98 2.19
C ASP A 52 -11.81 -2.87 1.23
N ILE A 53 -11.92 -3.77 0.24
CA ILE A 53 -12.94 -3.70 -0.82
C ILE A 53 -13.98 -4.81 -0.65
N TRP A 54 -13.55 -6.08 -0.54
CA TRP A 54 -14.48 -7.22 -0.54
C TRP A 54 -15.35 -7.28 0.71
N THR A 55 -14.79 -7.05 1.89
CA THR A 55 -15.53 -6.97 3.17
C THR A 55 -16.54 -5.82 3.19
N ARG A 56 -16.25 -4.68 2.54
CA ARG A 56 -17.22 -3.56 2.41
C ARG A 56 -18.40 -3.93 1.51
N ILE A 57 -18.15 -4.65 0.41
CA ILE A 57 -19.21 -5.10 -0.51
C ILE A 57 -20.02 -6.24 0.11
N ARG A 58 -19.34 -7.17 0.80
CA ARG A 58 -19.95 -8.32 1.46
C ARG A 58 -19.48 -8.39 2.93
N PRO A 59 -20.21 -7.72 3.85
CA PRO A 59 -19.87 -7.71 5.28
C PRO A 59 -19.85 -9.09 5.94
N GLN A 60 -20.57 -10.07 5.37
CA GLN A 60 -20.66 -11.45 5.84
C GLN A 60 -19.83 -12.43 4.99
N ALA A 61 -18.65 -12.02 4.53
CA ALA A 61 -17.80 -12.88 3.74
C ALA A 61 -17.10 -13.94 4.61
N ARG A 62 -17.13 -15.21 4.17
CA ARG A 62 -16.50 -16.32 4.89
C ARG A 62 -14.98 -16.28 4.70
N ASP A 63 -14.21 -16.76 5.67
CA ASP A 63 -12.74 -16.85 5.55
C ASP A 63 -12.28 -17.64 4.32
N ARG A 64 -12.97 -18.73 4.01
CA ARG A 64 -12.72 -19.53 2.81
C ARG A 64 -12.92 -18.71 1.53
N GLU A 65 -13.94 -17.87 1.53
CA GLU A 65 -14.24 -17.00 0.39
C GLU A 65 -13.19 -15.89 0.26
N LEU A 66 -12.79 -15.24 1.36
CA LEU A 66 -11.69 -14.27 1.35
C LEU A 66 -10.40 -14.86 0.77
N MET A 67 -10.04 -16.08 1.16
CA MET A 67 -8.86 -16.76 0.63
C MET A 67 -8.98 -17.07 -0.87
N ILE A 68 -10.17 -17.48 -1.34
CA ILE A 68 -10.41 -17.77 -2.76
C ILE A 68 -10.38 -16.48 -3.58
N VAL A 69 -11.08 -15.43 -3.13
CA VAL A 69 -11.13 -14.11 -3.77
C VAL A 69 -9.72 -13.52 -3.86
N GLY A 70 -8.93 -13.62 -2.79
CA GLY A 70 -7.54 -13.18 -2.79
C GLY A 70 -6.69 -13.89 -3.84
N ARG A 71 -6.79 -15.21 -3.95
CA ARG A 71 -6.06 -15.98 -4.98
C ARG A 71 -6.51 -15.64 -6.40
N ILE A 72 -7.81 -15.45 -6.62
CA ILE A 72 -8.34 -15.02 -7.92
C ILE A 72 -7.82 -13.62 -8.27
N TRP A 73 -7.81 -12.71 -7.30
CA TRP A 73 -7.29 -11.36 -7.48
C TRP A 73 -5.82 -11.35 -7.90
N VAL A 74 -4.98 -12.19 -7.26
CA VAL A 74 -3.57 -12.36 -7.65
C VAL A 74 -3.46 -12.83 -9.10
N LEU A 75 -4.24 -13.84 -9.52
CA LEU A 75 -4.24 -14.31 -10.90
C LEU A 75 -4.66 -13.21 -11.90
N CYS A 76 -5.69 -12.43 -11.56
CA CYS A 76 -6.15 -11.30 -12.37
C CYS A 76 -5.07 -10.23 -12.51
N ILE A 77 -4.43 -9.80 -11.42
CA ILE A 77 -3.36 -8.80 -11.46
C ILE A 77 -2.16 -9.30 -12.26
N VAL A 78 -1.78 -10.57 -12.12
CA VAL A 78 -0.68 -11.16 -12.91
C VAL A 78 -1.01 -11.12 -14.41
N ALA A 79 -2.23 -11.48 -14.80
CA ALA A 79 -2.65 -11.41 -16.20
C ALA A 79 -2.61 -9.97 -16.74
N ILE A 80 -3.15 -9.01 -15.99
CA ILE A 80 -3.11 -7.58 -16.36
C ILE A 80 -1.67 -7.08 -16.47
N SER A 81 -0.80 -7.47 -15.54
CA SER A 81 0.62 -7.09 -15.54
C SER A 81 1.34 -7.60 -16.80
N ILE A 82 1.07 -8.84 -17.23
CA ILE A 82 1.64 -9.40 -18.47
C ILE A 82 1.12 -8.64 -19.69
N CYS A 83 -0.18 -8.33 -19.74
CA CYS A 83 -0.79 -7.53 -20.81
C CYS A 83 -0.23 -6.09 -20.87
N TRP A 84 0.30 -5.57 -19.76
CA TRP A 84 0.84 -4.22 -19.68
C TRP A 84 2.30 -4.10 -20.16
N ILE A 85 3.06 -5.21 -20.22
CA ILE A 85 4.45 -5.25 -20.71
C ILE A 85 4.64 -4.56 -22.08
N PRO A 86 3.85 -4.86 -23.13
CA PRO A 86 4.03 -4.22 -24.44
C PRO A 86 3.78 -2.70 -24.40
N VAL A 87 2.86 -2.24 -23.55
CA VAL A 87 2.57 -0.80 -23.38
C VAL A 87 3.79 -0.07 -22.82
N VAL A 88 4.43 -0.65 -21.80
CA VAL A 88 5.65 -0.08 -21.20
C VAL A 88 6.81 -0.05 -22.19
N GLN A 89 6.93 -1.10 -23.02
CA GLN A 89 7.97 -1.17 -24.06
C GLN A 89 7.75 -0.15 -25.18
N ALA A 90 6.50 0.10 -25.57
CA ALA A 90 6.14 1.07 -26.60
C ALA A 90 6.27 2.53 -26.09
N ALA A 91 5.93 2.78 -24.83
CA ALA A 91 5.91 4.13 -24.27
C ALA A 91 7.31 4.69 -23.98
N GLN A 92 8.29 3.86 -23.62
CA GLN A 92 9.60 4.35 -23.17
C GLN A 92 10.74 3.50 -23.74
N SER A 93 11.44 4.05 -24.74
CA SER A 93 12.56 3.45 -25.47
C SER A 93 13.87 3.37 -24.66
N GLY A 94 13.80 2.78 -23.46
CA GLY A 94 14.98 2.34 -22.70
C GLY A 94 15.15 2.88 -21.28
N GLN A 95 14.30 3.77 -20.76
CA GLN A 95 14.45 4.33 -19.39
C GLN A 95 13.32 3.89 -18.45
N LEU A 96 13.22 2.57 -18.20
CA LEU A 96 12.19 2.00 -17.31
C LEU A 96 12.21 2.61 -15.90
N PHE A 97 13.39 2.93 -15.38
CA PHE A 97 13.53 3.56 -14.05
C PHE A 97 12.89 4.95 -14.01
N ASP A 98 13.12 5.79 -15.02
CA ASP A 98 12.53 7.13 -15.10
C ASP A 98 11.00 7.05 -15.28
N TYR A 99 10.50 6.01 -15.96
CA TYR A 99 9.07 5.73 -16.08
C TYR A 99 8.43 5.38 -14.73
N ILE A 100 8.99 4.39 -14.02
CA ILE A 100 8.45 3.98 -12.72
C ILE A 100 8.49 5.15 -11.75
N GLN A 101 9.62 5.89 -11.71
CA GLN A 101 9.78 7.02 -10.81
C GLN A 101 8.84 8.19 -11.16
N SER A 102 8.61 8.49 -12.44
CA SER A 102 7.66 9.54 -12.84
C SER A 102 6.23 9.19 -12.45
N VAL A 103 5.77 7.96 -12.72
CA VAL A 103 4.43 7.49 -12.29
C VAL A 103 4.27 7.58 -10.77
N THR A 104 5.25 7.10 -9.99
CA THR A 104 5.25 7.25 -8.53
C THR A 104 5.24 8.72 -8.11
N SER A 105 5.98 9.58 -8.80
CA SER A 105 6.04 11.03 -8.52
C SER A 105 4.73 11.76 -8.79
N TYR A 106 3.80 11.16 -9.53
CA TYR A 106 2.48 11.72 -9.78
C TYR A 106 1.40 11.20 -8.81
N LEU A 107 1.56 9.95 -8.31
CA LEU A 107 0.57 9.29 -7.45
C LEU A 107 0.90 9.37 -5.95
N ALA A 108 2.18 9.35 -5.58
CA ALA A 108 2.60 9.36 -4.17
C ALA A 108 2.40 10.71 -3.46
N PRO A 109 2.63 11.89 -4.07
CA PRO A 109 2.55 13.15 -3.35
C PRO A 109 1.16 13.52 -2.78
N PRO A 110 0.02 13.26 -3.45
CA PRO A 110 -1.31 13.46 -2.86
C PRO A 110 -1.51 12.66 -1.58
N ILE A 111 -1.12 11.39 -1.62
CA ILE A 111 -1.23 10.46 -0.50
C ILE A 111 -0.37 10.98 0.65
N ALA A 112 0.90 11.31 0.36
CA ALA A 112 1.82 11.86 1.33
C ALA A 112 1.31 13.17 1.96
N ALA A 113 0.70 14.08 1.17
CA ALA A 113 0.17 15.33 1.67
C ALA A 113 -1.01 15.12 2.65
N VAL A 114 -1.93 14.21 2.31
CA VAL A 114 -3.07 13.87 3.18
C VAL A 114 -2.58 13.25 4.48
N PHE A 115 -1.68 12.26 4.41
CA PHE A 115 -1.12 11.63 5.62
C PHE A 115 -0.34 12.61 6.49
N PHE A 116 0.50 13.44 5.87
CA PHE A 116 1.27 14.45 6.58
C PHE A 116 0.34 15.43 7.31
N LEU A 117 -0.66 15.97 6.62
CA LEU A 117 -1.61 16.90 7.23
C LEU A 117 -2.51 16.23 8.27
N ALA A 118 -2.95 15.00 8.07
CA ALA A 118 -3.77 14.26 9.03
C ALA A 118 -3.05 14.05 10.37
N ILE A 119 -1.72 13.85 10.36
CA ILE A 119 -0.94 13.68 11.58
C ILE A 119 -0.67 15.02 12.29
N PHE A 120 -0.35 16.08 11.55
CA PHE A 120 0.11 17.34 12.16
C PHE A 120 -0.99 18.38 12.37
N VAL A 121 -2.11 18.30 11.64
CA VAL A 121 -3.17 19.32 11.65
C VAL A 121 -4.48 18.71 12.14
N LYS A 122 -4.88 19.02 13.38
CA LYS A 122 -6.14 18.52 13.97
C LYS A 122 -7.40 18.90 13.19
N ARG A 123 -7.29 19.94 12.35
CA ARG A 123 -8.42 20.50 11.60
C ARG A 123 -8.76 19.68 10.36
N VAL A 124 -7.93 18.72 9.95
CA VAL A 124 -8.19 17.89 8.78
C VAL A 124 -9.34 16.94 9.07
N ASN A 125 -10.40 17.05 8.27
CA ASN A 125 -11.61 16.23 8.38
C ASN A 125 -11.68 15.20 7.25
N GLU A 126 -12.53 14.18 7.39
CA GLU A 126 -12.81 13.17 6.36
C GLU A 126 -13.12 13.75 4.96
N PRO A 127 -14.07 14.70 4.78
CA PRO A 127 -14.34 15.28 3.46
C PRO A 127 -13.14 16.06 2.91
N GLY A 128 -12.34 16.71 3.77
CA GLY A 128 -11.14 17.42 3.36
C GLY A 128 -10.06 16.48 2.84
N ALA A 129 -9.84 15.36 3.54
CA ALA A 129 -8.94 14.30 3.10
C ALA A 129 -9.42 13.67 1.79
N PHE A 130 -10.70 13.32 1.69
CA PHE A 130 -11.28 12.68 0.50
C PHE A 130 -11.20 13.58 -0.75
N TRP A 131 -11.74 14.80 -0.69
CA TRP A 131 -11.74 15.72 -1.83
C TRP A 131 -10.34 16.25 -2.16
N GLY A 132 -9.47 16.44 -1.16
CA GLY A 132 -8.09 16.79 -1.38
C GLY A 132 -7.29 15.69 -2.08
N LEU A 133 -7.49 14.43 -1.67
CA LEU A 133 -6.89 13.27 -2.34
C LEU A 133 -7.41 13.12 -3.78
N MET A 134 -8.72 13.22 -3.99
CA MET A 134 -9.33 13.17 -5.33
C MET A 134 -8.82 14.28 -6.23
N GLY A 135 -8.83 15.53 -5.75
CA GLY A 135 -8.28 16.67 -6.49
C GLY A 135 -6.80 16.47 -6.84
N GLY A 136 -6.01 15.94 -5.90
CA GLY A 136 -4.61 15.58 -6.11
C GLY A 136 -4.37 14.52 -7.17
N LEU A 137 -5.13 13.44 -7.10
CA LEU A 137 -5.07 12.36 -8.08
C LEU A 137 -5.51 12.86 -9.46
N VAL A 138 -6.55 13.69 -9.57
CA VAL A 138 -6.96 14.31 -10.83
C VAL A 138 -5.84 15.19 -11.38
N MET A 139 -5.22 16.05 -10.58
CA MET A 139 -4.07 16.87 -11.01
C MET A 139 -2.90 16.01 -11.50
N GLY A 140 -2.60 14.89 -10.83
CA GLY A 140 -1.60 13.92 -11.26
C GLY A 140 -1.95 13.23 -12.58
N LEU A 141 -3.20 12.79 -12.73
CA LEU A 141 -3.72 12.16 -13.95
C LEU A 141 -3.72 13.13 -15.14
N CYS A 142 -4.07 14.40 -14.92
CA CYS A 142 -3.97 15.45 -15.93
C CYS A 142 -2.54 15.65 -16.45
N ARG A 143 -1.51 15.28 -15.68
CA ARG A 143 -0.11 15.31 -16.13
C ARG A 143 0.32 14.02 -16.83
N ILE A 144 -0.21 12.88 -16.39
CA ILE A 144 0.05 11.56 -16.97
C ILE A 144 -0.58 11.42 -18.36
N ALA A 145 -1.84 11.82 -18.54
CA ALA A 145 -2.58 11.60 -19.78
C ALA A 145 -1.93 12.25 -21.03
N PRO A 146 -1.46 13.51 -20.97
CA PRO A 146 -0.73 14.13 -22.10
C PRO A 146 0.62 13.47 -22.37
N GLU A 147 1.31 12.97 -21.34
CA GLU A 147 2.60 12.28 -21.48
C GLU A 147 2.43 10.92 -22.19
N PHE A 148 1.31 10.23 -21.95
CA PHE A 148 0.93 9.04 -22.71
C PHE A 148 0.47 9.35 -24.13
N TYR A 149 -0.24 10.45 -24.36
CA TYR A 149 -0.85 10.75 -25.66
C TYR A 149 0.12 11.42 -26.65
N PHE A 150 0.96 12.34 -26.18
CA PHE A 150 1.92 13.09 -27.01
C PHE A 150 3.34 12.50 -26.98
N GLY A 151 3.57 11.47 -26.15
CA GLY A 151 4.88 10.90 -25.90
C GLY A 151 5.77 11.82 -25.07
N THR A 152 6.80 11.25 -24.42
CA THR A 152 7.86 12.03 -23.78
C THR A 152 8.62 12.80 -24.85
N GLY A 153 8.28 14.08 -25.02
CA GLY A 153 9.06 15.02 -25.80
C GLY A 153 10.48 15.06 -25.23
N SER A 154 11.39 14.31 -25.84
CA SER A 154 12.82 14.57 -25.67
C SER A 154 13.09 15.97 -26.24
N CYS A 155 14.05 16.70 -25.67
CA CYS A 155 14.48 18.05 -26.13
C CYS A 155 14.85 18.16 -27.63
N LEU A 156 14.80 17.06 -28.39
CA LEU A 156 15.08 16.96 -29.82
C LEU A 156 13.83 16.97 -30.72
N VAL A 157 12.62 16.78 -30.17
CA VAL A 157 11.36 16.84 -30.94
C VAL A 157 10.34 17.65 -30.14
N PRO A 158 9.95 18.86 -30.59
CA PRO A 158 9.03 19.69 -29.85
C PRO A 158 7.63 19.07 -29.91
N SER A 159 7.22 18.39 -28.85
CA SER A 159 5.83 18.02 -28.64
C SER A 159 4.99 19.30 -28.50
N LYS A 160 3.82 19.36 -29.14
CA LYS A 160 2.83 20.46 -29.02
C LYS A 160 2.16 20.52 -27.63
N CYS A 161 2.88 20.15 -26.58
CA CYS A 161 2.40 20.18 -25.21
C CYS A 161 2.66 21.58 -24.62
N PRO A 162 1.70 22.20 -23.93
CA PRO A 162 1.91 23.50 -23.29
C PRO A 162 3.10 23.44 -22.33
N THR A 163 3.99 24.43 -22.44
CA THR A 163 5.25 24.55 -21.68
C THR A 163 5.05 24.54 -20.16
N LEU A 164 3.87 24.96 -19.70
CA LEU A 164 3.47 24.99 -18.29
C LEU A 164 3.31 23.59 -17.67
N ILE A 165 3.01 22.58 -18.48
CA ILE A 165 2.76 21.19 -18.04
C ILE A 165 3.95 20.29 -18.39
N CYS A 166 4.49 20.40 -19.61
CA CYS A 166 5.57 19.54 -20.09
C CYS A 166 7.00 20.10 -19.89
N GLY A 167 7.16 21.38 -19.50
CA GLY A 167 8.48 21.99 -19.29
C GLY A 167 9.13 21.70 -17.93
N VAL A 168 8.37 21.16 -16.98
CA VAL A 168 8.81 20.93 -15.60
C VAL A 168 9.20 19.46 -15.42
N HIS A 169 10.39 19.22 -14.86
CA HIS A 169 10.85 17.87 -14.51
C HIS A 169 9.88 17.22 -13.50
N TYR A 170 9.61 15.92 -13.64
CA TYR A 170 8.61 15.21 -12.82
C TYR A 170 8.80 15.39 -11.31
N LEU A 171 10.06 15.56 -10.85
CA LEU A 171 10.39 15.79 -9.44
C LEU A 171 9.89 17.15 -8.92
N HIS A 172 10.05 18.22 -9.70
CA HIS A 172 9.55 19.54 -9.30
C HIS A 172 8.02 19.58 -9.33
N PHE A 173 7.42 18.89 -10.31
CA PHE A 173 5.98 18.73 -10.38
C PHE A 173 5.43 17.98 -9.16
N ALA A 174 6.14 16.97 -8.65
CA ALA A 174 5.75 16.25 -7.43
C ALA A 174 5.66 17.18 -6.21
N VAL A 175 6.60 18.12 -6.05
CA VAL A 175 6.57 19.11 -4.96
C VAL A 175 5.40 20.07 -5.12
N LEU A 176 5.19 20.59 -6.34
CA LEU A 176 4.03 21.45 -6.62
C LEU A 176 2.72 20.73 -6.32
N LEU A 177 2.62 19.47 -6.73
CA LEU A 177 1.44 18.65 -6.54
C LEU A 177 1.19 18.36 -5.05
N PHE A 178 2.22 18.06 -4.26
CA PHE A 178 2.12 17.96 -2.79
C PHE A 178 1.59 19.24 -2.14
N LEU A 179 2.07 20.42 -2.58
CA LEU A 179 1.62 21.70 -2.03
C LEU A 179 0.17 22.01 -2.44
N CYS A 180 -0.17 21.82 -3.71
CA CYS A 180 -1.53 22.03 -4.22
C CYS A 180 -2.54 21.11 -3.53
N THR A 181 -2.21 19.83 -3.33
CA THR A 181 -3.07 18.91 -2.58
C THR A 181 -3.19 19.31 -1.13
N GLY A 182 -2.10 19.70 -0.48
CA GLY A 182 -2.13 20.18 0.89
C GLY A 182 -3.05 21.40 1.06
N ILE A 183 -2.96 22.36 0.14
CA ILE A 183 -3.84 23.54 0.12
C ILE A 183 -5.30 23.13 -0.07
N LEU A 184 -5.60 22.23 -1.01
CA LEU A 184 -6.96 21.73 -1.22
C LEU A 184 -7.54 21.04 0.01
N VAL A 185 -6.75 20.16 0.66
CA VAL A 185 -7.14 19.47 1.90
C VAL A 185 -7.48 20.51 2.97
N LEU A 186 -6.62 21.51 3.18
CA LEU A 186 -6.85 22.54 4.18
C LEU A 186 -8.09 23.37 3.85
N LEU A 187 -8.23 23.87 2.62
CA LEU A 187 -9.38 24.67 2.20
C LEU A 187 -10.70 23.93 2.46
N VAL A 188 -10.83 22.68 2.00
CA VAL A 188 -12.05 21.88 2.20
C VAL A 188 -12.26 21.58 3.69
N SER A 189 -11.19 21.31 4.45
CA SER A 189 -11.27 21.06 5.90
C SER A 189 -11.68 22.30 6.71
N TYR A 190 -11.29 23.51 6.27
CA TYR A 190 -11.73 24.75 6.89
C TYR A 190 -13.16 25.13 6.52
N CYS A 191 -13.60 24.79 5.31
CA CYS A 191 -14.99 24.99 4.87
C CYS A 191 -15.99 23.97 5.43
N THR A 192 -15.52 22.88 6.04
CA THR A 192 -16.35 21.84 6.64
C THR A 192 -16.38 21.95 8.18
N PRO A 193 -17.45 21.45 8.83
CA PRO A 193 -17.54 21.48 10.30
C PRO A 193 -16.37 20.71 10.91
N PRO A 194 -15.76 21.21 12.00
CA PRO A 194 -14.68 20.49 12.68
C PRO A 194 -15.19 19.18 13.27
N LEU A 195 -14.35 18.16 13.23
CA LEU A 195 -14.55 16.93 13.99
C LEU A 195 -14.32 17.19 15.49
N ASP A 196 -15.13 16.54 16.34
CA ASP A 196 -14.99 16.66 17.81
C ASP A 196 -13.71 15.96 18.29
N ASP A 197 -13.02 16.55 19.26
CA ASP A 197 -11.68 16.13 19.70
C ASP A 197 -11.69 14.69 20.26
N LYS A 198 -12.85 14.20 20.72
CA LYS A 198 -13.10 12.83 21.22
C LYS A 198 -12.74 11.72 20.22
N HIS A 199 -12.81 12.01 18.93
CA HIS A 199 -12.49 11.04 17.87
C HIS A 199 -11.00 11.08 17.47
N LEU A 200 -10.27 12.11 17.90
CA LEU A 200 -8.91 12.44 17.44
C LEU A 200 -7.81 12.09 18.46
N HIS A 201 -8.19 11.66 19.67
CA HIS A 201 -7.24 11.29 20.72
C HIS A 201 -6.23 10.26 20.20
N ARG A 202 -4.94 10.55 20.44
CA ARG A 202 -3.79 9.68 20.09
C ARG A 202 -3.52 9.46 18.59
N LEU A 203 -4.35 10.02 17.69
CA LEU A 203 -4.14 9.95 16.24
C LEU A 203 -3.32 11.13 15.69
N VAL A 204 -3.57 12.33 16.25
CA VAL A 204 -2.90 13.57 15.84
C VAL A 204 -1.74 13.86 16.79
N PHE A 205 -0.63 14.39 16.24
CA PHE A 205 0.56 14.75 17.01
C PHE A 205 0.24 15.65 18.21
N SER A 206 -0.71 16.60 18.07
CA SER A 206 -1.12 17.50 19.15
C SER A 206 -1.87 16.81 20.30
N LEU A 207 -2.58 15.71 20.05
CA LEU A 207 -3.36 14.96 21.06
C LEU A 207 -2.69 13.64 21.46
N ARG A 208 -1.41 13.46 21.12
CA ARG A 208 -0.67 12.21 21.32
C ARG A 208 -0.60 11.76 22.79
N TYR A 209 -0.53 12.71 23.73
CA TYR A 209 -0.43 12.44 25.17
C TYR A 209 -1.78 12.42 25.92
N SER A 210 -2.90 12.56 25.20
CA SER A 210 -4.21 12.52 25.87
C SER A 210 -4.51 11.10 26.35
N LYS A 211 -4.99 10.99 27.61
CA LYS A 211 -5.37 9.73 28.27
C LYS A 211 -6.88 9.46 28.23
N GLU A 212 -7.64 10.30 27.54
CA GLU A 212 -9.09 10.15 27.41
C GLU A 212 -9.43 8.99 26.47
N GLU A 213 -10.56 8.31 26.73
CA GLU A 213 -11.04 7.20 25.90
C GLU A 213 -11.47 7.72 24.53
N ARG A 214 -10.93 7.11 23.46
CA ARG A 214 -11.26 7.47 22.08
C ARG A 214 -12.63 6.93 21.72
N ALA A 215 -13.50 7.78 21.18
CA ALA A 215 -14.73 7.36 20.54
C ALA A 215 -14.46 7.14 19.04
N ASP A 216 -14.65 5.91 18.57
CA ASP A 216 -14.37 5.55 17.17
C ASP A 216 -15.62 5.78 16.32
N LEU A 217 -15.49 6.53 15.23
CA LEU A 217 -16.61 6.82 14.32
C LEU A 217 -17.20 5.53 13.73
N ASP A 218 -16.36 4.55 13.44
CA ASP A 218 -16.74 3.30 12.77
C ASP A 218 -17.06 2.16 13.74
N ARG A 219 -17.10 2.44 15.06
CA ARG A 219 -17.23 1.40 16.10
C ARG A 219 -18.43 0.49 15.88
N GLU A 220 -19.59 1.08 15.59
CA GLU A 220 -20.82 0.32 15.37
C GLU A 220 -20.79 -0.51 14.08
N GLU A 221 -20.15 0.00 13.02
CA GLU A 221 -20.00 -0.73 11.76
C GLU A 221 -19.03 -1.90 11.90
N GLU A 222 -17.91 -1.69 12.60
CA GLU A 222 -16.95 -2.73 12.94
C GLU A 222 -17.58 -3.81 13.84
N GLU A 223 -18.33 -3.42 14.88
CA GLU A 223 -19.04 -4.34 15.77
C GLU A 223 -20.11 -5.15 15.02
N ARG A 224 -20.89 -4.53 14.13
CA ARG A 224 -21.85 -5.26 13.26
C ARG A 224 -21.13 -6.24 12.34
N GLY A 225 -20.02 -5.85 11.74
CA GLY A 225 -19.22 -6.75 10.90
C GLY A 225 -18.70 -7.96 11.69
N ARG A 226 -18.17 -7.73 12.89
CA ARG A 226 -17.69 -8.77 13.81
C ARG A 226 -18.80 -9.75 14.19
N ASN A 227 -19.96 -9.23 14.60
CA ASN A 227 -21.11 -10.04 15.00
C ASN A 227 -21.64 -10.88 13.83
N ALA A 228 -21.74 -10.28 12.65
CA ALA A 228 -22.21 -10.98 11.46
C ALA A 228 -21.25 -12.09 11.00
N ARG A 229 -19.94 -11.92 11.23
CA ARG A 229 -18.93 -12.96 10.98
C ARG A 229 -19.08 -14.13 11.95
N ARG A 230 -19.28 -13.86 13.25
CA ARG A 230 -19.56 -14.89 14.26
C ARG A 230 -20.83 -15.68 13.95
N GLU A 231 -21.92 -15.01 13.59
CA GLU A 231 -23.16 -15.68 13.19
C GLU A 231 -22.96 -16.57 11.96
N ALA A 232 -22.14 -16.14 10.99
CA ALA A 232 -21.82 -16.94 9.81
C ALA A 232 -20.95 -18.16 10.17
N GLU A 233 -20.03 -18.03 11.13
CA GLU A 233 -19.23 -19.14 11.64
C GLU A 233 -20.06 -20.15 12.42
N GLU A 234 -20.94 -19.68 13.30
CA GLU A 234 -21.87 -20.53 14.07
C GLU A 234 -22.83 -21.29 13.16
N LYS A 235 -23.45 -20.62 12.19
CA LYS A 235 -24.30 -21.29 11.17
C LYS A 235 -23.52 -22.34 10.38
N ASN A 236 -22.26 -22.07 10.05
CA ASN A 236 -21.42 -23.02 9.34
C ASN A 236 -20.97 -24.19 10.22
N LYS A 237 -20.73 -23.98 11.52
CA LYS A 237 -20.39 -25.04 12.47
C LYS A 237 -21.60 -25.94 12.71
N ALA A 238 -22.79 -25.36 12.91
CA ALA A 238 -24.05 -26.10 12.99
C ALA A 238 -24.33 -26.91 11.72
N ALA A 239 -24.12 -26.33 10.53
CA ALA A 239 -24.27 -27.06 9.26
C ALA A 239 -23.21 -28.15 9.04
N CYS A 240 -22.05 -28.07 9.69
CA CYS A 240 -21.03 -29.13 9.66
C CYS A 240 -21.27 -30.22 10.71
N ASP A 241 -21.92 -29.90 11.83
CA ASP A 241 -22.25 -30.86 12.89
C ASP A 241 -23.53 -31.67 12.57
N GLU A 242 -24.45 -31.15 11.75
CA GLU A 242 -25.62 -31.92 11.25
C GLU A 242 -25.28 -32.94 10.15
N ASP A 243 -24.08 -32.87 9.55
CA ASP A 243 -23.71 -33.64 8.37
C ASP A 243 -22.75 -34.81 8.69
N THR A 244 -23.16 -35.77 9.53
CA THR A 244 -22.68 -37.18 9.45
C THR A 244 -23.67 -38.12 10.17
N PRO A 245 -24.16 -39.24 9.58
CA PRO A 245 -23.50 -40.10 8.60
C PRO A 245 -24.29 -40.38 7.31
N GLY A 246 -23.60 -40.31 6.17
CA GLY A 246 -24.13 -40.74 4.87
C GLY A 246 -23.00 -40.92 3.86
N ASP A 247 -22.70 -42.18 3.59
CA ASP A 247 -21.79 -42.72 2.57
C ASP A 247 -21.89 -42.03 1.19
N GLY A 248 -20.77 -42.01 0.43
CA GLY A 248 -20.78 -41.78 -1.02
C GLY A 248 -19.92 -40.62 -1.56
N GLY A 249 -18.64 -40.89 -1.82
CA GLY A 249 -18.01 -40.51 -3.09
C GLY A 249 -17.78 -39.02 -3.43
N LYS A 250 -17.45 -38.13 -2.49
CA LYS A 250 -16.96 -36.76 -2.84
C LYS A 250 -15.45 -36.72 -3.03
N SER A 251 -15.08 -37.17 -4.24
CA SER A 251 -13.91 -36.95 -5.09
C SER A 251 -12.70 -36.17 -4.52
N GLY A 252 -11.52 -36.78 -4.65
CA GLY A 252 -10.21 -36.19 -4.32
C GLY A 252 -9.92 -34.82 -4.93
N LEU A 253 -10.68 -34.39 -5.94
CA LEU A 253 -10.67 -33.01 -6.45
C LEU A 253 -11.06 -31.99 -5.36
N ALA A 254 -12.07 -32.26 -4.53
CA ALA A 254 -12.47 -31.38 -3.43
C ALA A 254 -11.38 -31.32 -2.34
N ARG A 255 -10.65 -32.42 -2.15
CA ARG A 255 -9.52 -32.53 -1.20
C ARG A 255 -8.29 -31.78 -1.71
N LEU A 256 -8.01 -31.85 -3.02
CA LEU A 256 -6.97 -31.08 -3.70
C LEU A 256 -7.30 -29.58 -3.72
N ILE A 257 -8.56 -29.21 -3.94
CA ILE A 257 -9.02 -27.81 -3.85
C ILE A 257 -8.91 -27.31 -2.40
N GLY A 258 -9.26 -28.12 -1.40
CA GLY A 258 -9.09 -27.78 0.03
C GLY A 258 -7.62 -27.61 0.43
N TRP A 259 -6.74 -28.47 -0.07
CA TRP A 259 -5.29 -28.35 0.12
C TRP A 259 -4.71 -27.13 -0.60
N PHE A 260 -5.12 -26.88 -1.85
CA PHE A 260 -4.74 -25.70 -2.63
C PHE A 260 -5.27 -24.40 -2.01
N CYS A 261 -6.45 -24.42 -1.39
CA CYS A 261 -7.04 -23.28 -0.68
C CYS A 261 -6.40 -23.02 0.70
N GLY A 262 -5.48 -23.87 1.18
CA GLY A 262 -4.80 -23.66 2.47
C GLY A 262 -5.65 -23.99 3.69
N LEU A 263 -6.66 -24.85 3.56
CA LEU A 263 -7.48 -25.33 4.68
C LEU A 263 -6.77 -26.40 5.53
N SER A 264 -5.50 -26.19 5.87
CA SER A 264 -4.91 -26.83 7.04
C SER A 264 -5.23 -25.96 8.24
N GLY A 265 -5.88 -26.55 9.24
CA GLY A 265 -6.44 -25.85 10.40
C GLY A 265 -5.40 -25.11 11.24
N SER A 266 -4.99 -23.93 10.79
CA SER A 266 -4.59 -22.84 11.68
C SER A 266 -5.77 -21.90 11.77
N GLN A 267 -6.74 -22.26 12.59
CA GLN A 267 -7.49 -21.23 13.29
C GLN A 267 -6.45 -20.51 14.16
N VAL A 268 -5.96 -19.37 13.68
CA VAL A 268 -5.57 -18.34 14.64
C VAL A 268 -6.87 -18.04 15.35
N SER A 269 -7.03 -18.55 16.56
CA SER A 269 -8.16 -18.24 17.42
C SER A 269 -8.29 -16.72 17.44
N GLU A 270 -9.43 -16.19 17.00
CA GLU A 270 -9.72 -14.78 17.22
C GLU A 270 -9.57 -14.52 18.73
N PRO A 271 -8.86 -13.45 19.14
CA PRO A 271 -8.74 -13.11 20.55
C PRO A 271 -10.14 -13.00 21.14
N THR A 272 -10.30 -13.57 22.33
CA THR A 272 -11.58 -13.61 23.04
C THR A 272 -12.08 -12.17 23.23
N GLU A 273 -13.38 -11.95 23.28
CA GLU A 273 -13.94 -10.59 23.42
C GLU A 273 -13.38 -9.87 24.65
N GLU A 274 -13.08 -10.63 25.71
CA GLU A 274 -12.36 -10.18 26.90
C GLU A 274 -10.90 -9.79 26.60
N GLU A 275 -10.17 -10.54 25.77
CA GLU A 275 -8.79 -10.22 25.36
C GLU A 275 -8.70 -9.00 24.43
N VAL A 276 -9.70 -8.77 23.56
CA VAL A 276 -9.77 -7.56 22.71
C VAL A 276 -10.13 -6.34 23.55
N VAL A 277 -11.05 -6.49 24.51
CA VAL A 277 -11.41 -5.44 25.46
C VAL A 277 -10.24 -5.16 26.42
N GLU A 278 -9.49 -6.17 26.83
CA GLU A 278 -8.32 -6.01 27.69
C GLU A 278 -7.13 -5.42 26.93
N ALA A 279 -6.88 -5.84 25.68
CA ALA A 279 -5.87 -5.26 24.81
C ALA A 279 -6.21 -3.82 24.36
N SER A 280 -7.49 -3.46 24.27
CA SER A 280 -7.91 -2.07 24.02
C SER A 280 -7.89 -1.20 25.29
N LYS A 281 -8.14 -1.80 26.48
CA LYS A 281 -7.98 -1.16 27.79
C LYS A 281 -6.51 -0.95 28.18
N VAL A 282 -5.62 -1.85 27.78
CA VAL A 282 -4.18 -1.60 27.76
C VAL A 282 -3.93 -0.60 26.65
N LEU A 283 -4.26 0.67 26.91
CA LEU A 283 -3.91 1.79 26.05
C LEU A 283 -2.42 1.63 25.74
N PRO A 284 -1.99 1.49 24.47
CA PRO A 284 -0.56 1.51 24.18
C PRO A 284 0.00 2.85 24.66
N ASP A 285 0.63 2.84 25.83
CA ASP A 285 1.25 4.01 26.42
C ASP A 285 2.47 4.32 25.54
N ILE A 286 2.57 5.57 25.12
CA ILE A 286 3.67 6.04 24.27
C ILE A 286 4.93 6.27 25.12
N ASN A 287 4.79 6.13 26.44
CA ASN A 287 5.91 6.20 27.37
C ASN A 287 6.75 4.92 27.29
N GLU A 288 7.82 4.99 26.50
CA GLU A 288 8.89 3.99 26.48
C GLU A 288 9.80 4.15 27.71
N ASP A 289 10.43 3.05 28.13
CA ASP A 289 11.48 3.09 29.13
C ASP A 289 12.59 4.08 28.72
N PRO A 290 13.13 4.85 29.68
CA PRO A 290 14.09 5.91 29.39
C PRO A 290 15.31 5.36 28.64
N ASP A 291 15.81 4.17 28.99
CA ASP A 291 17.00 3.60 28.34
C ASP A 291 16.77 3.28 26.86
N TRP A 292 15.61 2.69 26.53
CA TRP A 292 15.22 2.39 25.16
C TRP A 292 14.99 3.66 24.34
N LYS A 293 14.36 4.68 24.91
CA LYS A 293 14.19 5.98 24.26
C LYS A 293 15.54 6.62 23.90
N HIS A 294 16.51 6.61 24.80
CA HIS A 294 17.84 7.16 24.53
C HIS A 294 18.57 6.36 23.45
N PHE A 295 18.47 5.03 23.50
CA PHE A 295 19.05 4.15 22.49
C PHE A 295 18.45 4.41 21.09
N VAL A 296 17.13 4.48 20.97
CA VAL A 296 16.43 4.75 19.71
C VAL A 296 16.79 6.14 19.18
N ASN A 297 16.78 7.17 20.03
CA ASN A 297 17.15 8.53 19.64
C ASN A 297 18.61 8.64 19.15
N ALA A 298 19.55 7.92 19.80
CA ALA A 298 20.94 7.89 19.36
C ALA A 298 21.09 7.24 17.98
N ASN A 299 20.43 6.10 17.75
CA ASN A 299 20.41 5.45 16.43
C ASN A 299 19.77 6.34 15.35
N ALA A 300 18.68 7.04 15.69
CA ALA A 300 18.03 7.99 14.78
C ALA A 300 18.97 9.14 14.39
N LEU A 301 19.72 9.70 15.35
CA LEU A 301 20.72 10.74 15.08
C LEU A 301 21.84 10.25 14.17
N ILE A 302 22.35 9.02 14.41
CA ILE A 302 23.37 8.41 13.56
C ILE A 302 22.83 8.23 12.14
N MET A 303 21.61 7.71 11.98
CA MET A 303 20.98 7.53 10.68
C MET A 303 20.76 8.85 9.94
N MET A 304 20.30 9.89 10.65
CA MET A 304 20.16 11.25 10.10
C MET A 304 21.51 11.82 9.65
N ALA A 305 22.56 11.67 10.46
CA ALA A 305 23.90 12.15 10.11
C ALA A 305 24.47 11.44 8.88
N VAL A 306 24.30 10.12 8.78
CA VAL A 306 24.72 9.32 7.62
C VAL A 306 23.94 9.72 6.37
N ALA A 307 22.62 9.93 6.49
CA ALA A 307 21.78 10.36 5.37
C ALA A 307 22.20 11.75 4.87
N VAL A 308 22.40 12.71 5.76
CA VAL A 308 22.88 14.06 5.43
C VAL A 308 24.26 14.00 4.79
N TYR A 309 25.17 13.18 5.31
CA TYR A 309 26.50 12.99 4.71
C TYR A 309 26.41 12.47 3.28
N PHE A 310 25.63 11.42 3.03
CA PHE A 310 25.45 10.90 1.67
C PHE A 310 24.81 11.92 0.74
N TRP A 311 23.82 12.65 1.23
CA TRP A 311 23.18 13.70 0.44
C TRP A 311 24.17 14.82 0.11
N ALA A 312 24.95 15.29 1.07
CA ALA A 312 25.95 16.34 0.86
C ALA A 312 27.14 15.88 0.01
N PHE A 313 27.53 14.61 0.08
CA PHE A 313 28.64 14.06 -0.70
C PHE A 313 28.29 13.84 -2.18
N TYR A 314 27.02 13.51 -2.47
CA TYR A 314 26.54 13.21 -3.82
C TYR A 314 25.68 14.32 -4.46
N ALA A 315 25.35 15.38 -3.73
CA ALA A 315 24.75 16.61 -4.26
C ALA A 315 25.79 17.48 -4.96
#